data_AF-A0A432TF13-F1
#
_entry.id   AF-A0A432TF13-F1
#
_cell.length_a   1.000
_cell.length_b   1.000
_cell.length_c   1.000
_cell.angle_alpha   90.00
_cell.angle_beta   90.00
_cell.angle_gamma   90.00
#
_symmetry.space_group_name_H-M   'P 1'
#
loop_
_entity.id
_entity.type
_entity.pdbx_description
1 polymer ?
#
loop_
_entity_poly.entity_id
_entity_poly.type
_entity_poly.pdbx_seq_one_letter_code
_entity_poly.pdbx_strand_id
1 'polypeptide(L)' 'MGWEIHLHLIAALSWIGGSVFMFVLGISLKDKEDQKAVYPRIGPIFGYFEIGALTILLITGTLMIINNGLIYILFDDNV' A
#
# COMPACT_ATOMS: atom_id res chain seq x y z
N MET A 1 18.62 -6.23 -9.93
CA MET A 1 18.60 -5.12 -8.97
C MET A 1 18.01 -3.87 -9.64
N GLY A 2 16.75 -3.93 -10.04
CA GLY A 2 16.06 -2.81 -10.68
C GLY A 2 14.56 -3.06 -10.79
N TRP A 3 14.15 -4.31 -11.01
CA TRP A 3 12.74 -4.68 -11.04
C TRP A 3 12.06 -4.50 -9.67
N GLU A 4 12.80 -4.69 -8.57
CA GLU A 4 12.30 -4.58 -7.20
C GLU A 4 11.80 -3.16 -6.91
N ILE A 5 12.58 -2.14 -7.29
CA ILE A 5 12.21 -0.73 -7.08
C ILE A 5 11.06 -0.30 -7.98
N HIS A 6 11.02 -0.76 -9.24
CA HIS A 6 9.89 -0.44 -10.12
C HIS A 6 8.58 -1.04 -9.58
N LEU A 7 8.60 -2.30 -9.14
CA LEU A 7 7.43 -2.94 -8.54
C LEU A 7 7.05 -2.30 -7.21
N HIS A 8 8.04 -1.94 -6.38
CA HIS A 8 7.81 -1.23 -5.12
C HIS A 8 7.11 0.11 -5.33
N LEU A 9 7.57 0.90 -6.30
CA LEU A 9 6.96 2.21 -6.62
C LEU A 9 5.53 2.07 -7.14
N ILE A 10 5.26 1.08 -8.00
CA ILE A 10 3.89 0.80 -8.47
C ILE A 10 2.99 0.42 -7.29
N ALA A 11 3.46 -0.44 -6.39
CA ALA A 11 2.71 -0.86 -5.21
C ALA A 11 2.50 0.31 -4.23
N ALA A 12 3.50 1.19 -4.05
CA ALA A 12 3.42 2.40 -3.24
C ALA A 12 2.36 3.36 -3.75
N LEU A 13 2.39 3.69 -5.04
CA LEU A 13 1.42 4.57 -5.68
C LEU A 13 0.00 3.99 -5.60
N SER A 14 -0.12 2.68 -5.81
CA SER A 14 -1.38 1.95 -5.74
C SER A 14 -1.99 2.01 -4.34
N TRP A 15 -1.20 1.69 -3.30
CA TRP A 15 -1.63 1.66 -1.90
C TRP A 15 -1.99 3.05 -1.36
N ILE A 16 -1.15 4.06 -1.64
CA ILE A 16 -1.42 5.45 -1.24
C ILE A 16 -2.66 5.97 -1.99
N GLY A 17 -2.72 5.75 -3.31
CA GLY A 17 -3.81 6.22 -4.15
C GLY A 17 -5.17 5.63 -3.78
N GLY A 18 -5.24 4.31 -3.54
CA GLY A 18 -6.47 3.65 -3.13
C GLY A 18 -6.93 4.05 -1.72
N SER A 19 -5.99 4.23 -0.78
CA SER A 19 -6.29 4.76 0.55
C SER A 19 -6.85 6.18 0.52
N VAL A 20 -6.24 7.09 -0.28
CA VAL A 20 -6.75 8.45 -0.48
C VAL A 20 -8.13 8.43 -1.15
N PHE A 21 -8.32 7.59 -2.17
CA PHE A 21 -9.62 7.44 -2.83
C PHE A 21 -10.71 7.00 -1.85
N MET A 22 -10.45 5.97 -1.03
CA MET A 22 -11.40 5.48 -0.05
C MET A 22 -11.71 6.52 1.05
N PHE A 23 -10.70 7.29 1.47
CA PHE A 23 -10.90 8.41 2.38
C PHE A 23 -11.81 9.48 1.77
N VAL A 24 -11.51 9.93 0.55
CA VAL A 24 -12.32 10.95 -0.16
C VAL A 24 -13.75 10.46 -0.34
N LEU A 25 -13.93 9.21 -0.80
CA LEU A 25 -15.24 8.58 -0.96
C LEU A 25 -16.01 8.55 0.38
N GLY A 26 -15.32 8.25 1.48
CA GLY A 26 -15.89 8.24 2.83
C GLY A 26 -16.36 9.60 3.33
N ILE A 27 -15.63 10.68 3.03
CA ILE A 27 -16.03 12.05 3.43
C ILE A 27 -17.02 12.70 2.46
N SER A 28 -17.04 12.26 1.18
CA SER A 28 -17.92 12.81 0.15
C SER A 28 -19.33 12.20 0.19
N LEU A 29 -19.45 10.90 0.48
CA LEU A 29 -20.75 10.23 0.58
C LEU A 29 -21.35 10.45 1.97
N LYS A 30 -22.22 11.46 2.09
CA LYS A 30 -22.89 11.81 3.34
C LYS A 30 -24.27 11.16 3.49
N ASP A 31 -24.93 10.85 2.38
CA ASP A 31 -26.25 10.24 2.39
C ASP A 31 -26.20 8.75 2.73
N LYS A 32 -27.11 8.30 3.60
CA LYS A 32 -27.11 6.92 4.10
C LYS A 32 -27.57 5.89 3.07
N GLU A 33 -28.41 6.27 2.12
CA GLU A 33 -28.85 5.38 1.03
C GLU A 33 -27.70 5.14 0.06
N ASP A 34 -26.99 6.20 -0.33
CA ASP A 34 -25.79 6.09 -1.18
C ASP A 34 -24.70 5.25 -0.54
N GLN A 35 -24.43 5.47 0.76
CA GLN A 35 -23.47 4.65 1.51
C GLN A 35 -23.81 3.16 1.50
N LYS A 36 -25.10 2.81 1.67
CA LYS A 36 -25.57 1.41 1.63
C LYS A 36 -25.45 0.80 0.23
N ALA A 37 -25.56 1.60 -0.82
CA ALA A 37 -25.40 1.13 -2.19
C ALA A 37 -23.91 0.92 -2.56
N VAL A 38 -23.03 1.81 -2.08
CA VAL A 38 -21.63 1.87 -2.52
C VAL A 38 -20.70 1.02 -1.64
N TYR A 39 -20.73 1.19 -0.31
CA TYR A 39 -19.74 0.57 0.59
C TYR A 39 -19.70 -0.96 0.54
N PRO A 40 -20.83 -1.70 0.45
CA PRO A 40 -20.77 -3.16 0.37
C PRO A 40 -20.07 -3.69 -0.88
N ARG A 41 -19.99 -2.88 -1.94
CA ARG A 41 -19.34 -3.25 -3.20
C ARG A 41 -17.90 -2.76 -3.25
N ILE A 42 -17.68 -1.48 -2.98
CA ILE A 42 -16.38 -0.83 -3.10
C ILE A 42 -15.45 -1.22 -1.94
N GLY A 43 -15.98 -1.32 -0.72
CA GLY A 43 -15.21 -1.65 0.48
C GLY A 43 -14.40 -2.94 0.35
N PRO A 44 -15.01 -4.09 0.00
CA PRO A 44 -14.26 -5.32 -0.20
C PRO A 44 -13.25 -5.26 -1.35
N ILE A 45 -13.60 -4.63 -2.49
CA ILE A 45 -12.71 -4.51 -3.65
C ILE A 45 -11.44 -3.76 -3.26
N PHE A 46 -11.58 -2.58 -2.67
CA PHE A 46 -10.43 -1.80 -2.22
C PHE A 46 -9.73 -2.47 -1.04
N GLY A 47 -10.44 -3.12 -0.12
CA GLY A 47 -9.83 -3.88 0.97
C GLY A 47 -8.87 -4.97 0.48
N TYR A 48 -9.29 -5.82 -0.47
CA TYR A 48 -8.42 -6.84 -1.04
C TYR A 48 -7.27 -6.25 -1.86
N PHE A 49 -7.56 -5.20 -2.64
CA PHE A 49 -6.55 -4.50 -3.41
C PHE A 49 -5.46 -3.89 -2.52
N GLU A 50 -5.84 -3.18 -1.45
CA GLU A 50 -4.93 -2.57 -0.49
C GLU A 50 -4.07 -3.62 0.23
N ILE A 51 -4.63 -4.76 0.61
CA ILE A 51 -3.86 -5.87 1.21
C ILE A 51 -2.84 -6.42 0.21
N GLY A 52 -3.23 -6.59 -1.06
CA GLY A 52 -2.32 -7.05 -2.12
C GLY A 52 -1.17 -6.07 -2.37
N ALA A 53 -1.49 -4.78 -2.52
CA ALA A 53 -0.51 -3.72 -2.71
C ALA A 53 0.44 -3.61 -1.49
N LEU A 54 -0.09 -3.69 -0.27
CA LEU A 54 0.71 -3.68 0.96
C LEU A 54 1.65 -4.88 1.04
N THR A 55 1.17 -6.06 0.67
CA THR A 55 1.99 -7.28 0.66
C THR A 55 3.18 -7.12 -0.30
N ILE A 56 2.93 -6.60 -1.50
CA ILE A 56 4.00 -6.34 -2.48
C ILE A 56 4.97 -5.28 -1.95
N LEU A 57 4.46 -4.20 -1.34
CA LEU A 57 5.28 -3.16 -0.72
C LEU A 57 6.25 -3.71 0.32
N LEU A 58 5.74 -4.51 1.27
CA LEU A 58 6.54 -5.08 2.33
C LEU A 58 7.59 -6.05 1.79
N ILE A 59 7.21 -6.93 0.85
CA ILE A 59 8.14 -7.89 0.24
C ILE A 59 9.26 -7.16 -0.51
N THR A 60 8.89 -6.26 -1.43
CA THR A 60 9.87 -5.55 -2.26
C THR A 60 10.74 -4.61 -1.43
N GLY A 61 10.18 -3.92 -0.43
CA GLY A 61 10.93 -3.06 0.49
C GLY A 61 11.94 -3.84 1.32
N THR A 62 11.53 -4.99 1.88
CA THR A 62 12.41 -5.88 2.64
C THR A 62 13.54 -6.41 1.78
N LEU A 63 13.23 -6.90 0.57
CA LEU A 63 14.24 -7.38 -0.39
C LEU A 63 15.26 -6.28 -0.73
N MET A 64 14.81 -5.05 -0.98
CA MET A 64 15.72 -3.94 -1.26
C MET A 64 16.60 -3.58 -0.05
N ILE A 65 16.06 -3.59 1.17
CA ILE A 65 16.84 -3.32 2.39
C ILE A 65 17.94 -4.38 2.60
N ILE A 66 17.63 -5.66 2.37
CA ILE A 66 18.60 -6.76 2.51
C ILE A 66 19.64 -6.70 1.39
N ASN A 67 19.21 -6.55 0.13
CA ASN A 67 20.10 -6.60 -1.03
C ASN A 67 21.09 -5.43 -1.09
N ASN A 68 20.73 -4.28 -0.51
CA ASN A 68 21.63 -3.12 -0.41
C ASN A 68 22.45 -3.12 0.89
N GLY A 69 22.36 -4.18 1.70
CA GLY A 69 23.08 -4.29 2.97
C GLY A 69 22.61 -3.30 4.05
N LEU A 70 21.52 -2.57 3.81
CA LEU A 70 21.02 -1.53 4.71
C LEU A 70 20.52 -2.10 6.04
N ILE A 71 20.03 -3.34 6.03
CA ILE A 71 19.60 -4.02 7.26
C ILE A 71 20.76 -4.18 8.25
N TYR A 72 21.98 -4.43 7.76
CA TYR A 72 23.14 -4.66 8.62
C TYR A 72 23.63 -3.36 9.25
N ILE A 73 23.50 -2.23 8.54
CA ILE A 73 23.83 -0.90 9.08
C ILE A 73 22.97 -0.55 10.30
N LEU A 74 21.70 -0.97 10.32
CA LEU A 74 20.81 -0.72 11.46
C LEU A 74 21.25 -1.42 12.75
N PHE A 75 22.15 -2.41 12.67
CA PHE A 75 22.63 -3.21 13.79
C PHE A 75 24.15 -3.25 13.89
N ASP A 76 24.85 -2.35 13.19
CA ASP A 76 26.30 -2.21 13.32
C ASP A 76 26.62 -1.22 14.44
N ASP A 77 27.16 -1.73 15.55
CA ASP A 77 27.58 -0.92 16.71
C ASP A 77 28.82 -0.06 16.44
N ASN A 78 29.46 -0.23 15.27
CA ASN A 78 30.71 0.46 14.89
C ASN A 78 30.53 1.55 13.83
N VAL A 79 29.28 1.85 13.45
CA VAL A 79 28.91 3.01 12.61
C VAL A 79 28.40 4.15 13.50
#